data_AF-A0A0C9VBB1-F1
#
_entry.id   AF-A0A0C9VBB1-F1
#
_cell.length_a   1.000
_cell.length_b   1.000
_cell.length_c   1.000
_cell.angle_alpha   90.00
_cell.angle_beta   90.00
_cell.angle_gamma   90.00
#
_symmetry.space_group_name_H-M   'P 1'
#
loop_
_entity.id
_entity.type
_entity.pdbx_description
1 polymer ?
#
loop_
_entity_poly.entity_id
_entity_poly.type
_entity_poly.pdbx_seq_one_letter_code
_entity_poly.pdbx_strand_id
1 'polypeptide(L)'
;MYFKALIVLAITSAVQAAVLKKCSITCPDGSLASNVVCCKFFALATDLQTNLFDSGKCDEEVHEALCLTFHDAAGFLLVLAAQGLPV
;
A
#
# COMPACT_ATOMS: atom_id res chain seq x y z
N MET A 1 -14.32 39.34 0.59
CA MET A 1 -14.48 38.10 -0.21
C MET A 1 -13.46 37.03 0.18
N TYR A 2 -12.20 37.38 0.47
CA TYR A 2 -11.16 36.42 0.93
C TYR A 2 -11.47 35.70 2.26
N PHE A 3 -12.04 36.38 3.26
CA PHE A 3 -12.36 35.76 4.56
C PHE A 3 -13.35 34.58 4.47
N LYS A 4 -14.34 34.68 3.58
CA LYS A 4 -15.29 33.59 3.31
C LYS A 4 -14.61 32.40 2.62
N ALA A 5 -13.67 32.67 1.70
CA ALA A 5 -12.90 31.62 1.04
C ALA A 5 -11.98 30.87 2.01
N LEU A 6 -11.35 31.58 2.96
CA LEU A 6 -10.53 30.96 4.01
C LEU A 6 -11.36 30.06 4.94
N ILE A 7 -12.57 30.48 5.30
CA ILE A 7 -13.49 29.65 6.10
C ILE A 7 -13.89 28.39 5.34
N VAL A 8 -14.25 28.51 4.06
CA VAL A 8 -14.60 27.35 3.23
C VAL A 8 -13.42 26.38 3.12
N LEU A 9 -12.19 26.87 2.91
CA LEU A 9 -10.98 26.04 2.85
C LEU A 9 -10.67 25.34 4.20
N ALA A 10 -10.88 26.04 5.32
CA ALA A 10 -10.70 25.47 6.64
C ALA A 10 -11.74 24.37 6.94
N ILE A 11 -13.00 24.56 6.53
CA ILE A 11 -14.05 23.56 6.71
C ILE A 11 -13.80 22.34 5.82
N THR A 12 -13.44 22.53 4.55
CA THR A 12 -13.19 21.40 3.64
C THR A 12 -11.99 20.57 4.10
N SER A 13 -10.91 21.20 4.56
CA SER A 13 -9.73 20.48 5.10
C SER A 13 -10.05 19.71 6.38
N ALA A 14 -10.83 20.28 7.31
CA ALA A 14 -11.26 19.59 8.52
C ALA A 14 -12.17 18.38 8.23
N VAL A 15 -13.09 18.52 7.28
CA VAL A 15 -13.97 17.41 6.84
C VAL A 15 -13.15 16.29 6.20
N GLN A 16 -12.18 16.63 5.34
CA GLN A 16 -11.33 15.64 4.69
C GLN A 16 -10.52 14.84 5.72
N ALA A 17 -9.94 15.51 6.72
CA ALA A 17 -9.19 14.86 7.79
C ALA A 17 -10.07 13.93 8.66
N ALA A 18 -11.31 14.34 8.95
CA ALA A 18 -12.25 13.52 9.73
C ALA A 18 -12.69 12.24 9.00
N VAL A 19 -12.90 12.30 7.69
CA VAL A 19 -13.26 11.13 6.86
C VAL A 19 -12.12 10.11 6.84
N LEU A 20 -10.88 10.58 6.63
CA LEU A 20 -9.70 9.70 6.61
C LEU A 20 -9.47 8.98 7.96
N LYS A 21 -9.73 9.66 9.09
CA LYS A 21 -9.65 9.04 10.41
C LYS A 21 -10.75 8.00 10.67
N LYS A 22 -11.94 8.16 10.12
CA LYS A 22 -13.06 7.24 10.35
C LYS A 22 -12.93 5.94 9.52
N CYS A 23 -12.24 6.01 8.39
CA CYS A 23 -12.01 4.87 7.50
C CYS A 23 -10.66 4.17 7.75
N SER A 24 -9.93 4.55 8.81
CA SER A 24 -8.66 3.92 9.18
C SER A 24 -8.69 3.35 10.60
N ILE A 25 -7.89 2.32 10.81
CA ILE A 25 -7.56 1.74 12.11
C ILE A 25 -6.15 2.17 12.49
N THR A 26 -5.93 2.42 13.78
CA THR A 26 -4.59 2.73 14.32
C THR A 26 -3.88 1.42 14.67
N CYS A 27 -2.72 1.21 14.08
CA CYS A 27 -1.86 0.06 14.33
C CYS A 27 -1.06 0.25 15.64
N PRO A 28 -0.47 -0.82 16.22
CA PRO A 28 0.28 -0.74 17.48
C PRO A 28 1.48 0.20 17.45
N ASP A 29 2.06 0.42 16.27
CA ASP A 29 3.16 1.36 16.00
C ASP A 29 2.69 2.82 15.81
N GLY A 30 1.38 3.08 15.84
CA GLY A 30 0.78 4.39 15.63
C GLY A 30 0.44 4.70 14.16
N SER A 31 0.80 3.84 13.22
CA SER A 31 0.48 3.99 11.80
C SER A 31 -1.03 3.85 11.56
N LEU A 32 -1.56 4.50 10.52
CA LEU A 32 -2.95 4.38 10.11
C LEU A 32 -3.07 3.40 8.94
N ALA A 33 -3.93 2.39 9.06
CA ALA A 33 -4.20 1.42 8.00
C ALA A 33 -5.69 1.37 7.66
N SER A 34 -6.04 0.90 6.45
CA SER A 34 -7.45 0.69 6.05
C SER A 34 -8.07 -0.58 6.64
N ASN A 35 -7.24 -1.55 7.06
CA ASN A 35 -7.66 -2.82 7.63
C ASN A 35 -6.62 -3.30 8.66
N VAL A 36 -7.07 -3.99 9.71
CA VAL A 36 -6.20 -4.55 10.76
C VAL A 36 -5.13 -5.51 10.21
N VAL A 37 -5.44 -6.25 9.13
CA VAL A 37 -4.50 -7.16 8.48
C VAL A 37 -3.31 -6.40 7.88
N CYS A 38 -3.48 -5.12 7.53
CA CYS A 38 -2.43 -4.32 6.93
C CYS A 38 -1.35 -3.89 7.94
N CYS A 39 -1.63 -3.90 9.26
CA CYS A 39 -0.66 -3.45 10.26
C CYS A 39 0.67 -4.23 10.23
N LYS A 40 0.61 -5.54 9.96
CA LYS A 40 1.82 -6.38 9.86
C LYS A 40 2.73 -5.97 8.71
N PHE A 41 2.18 -5.36 7.67
CA PHE A 41 2.93 -4.97 6.48
C PHE A 41 3.78 -3.71 6.71
N PHE A 42 3.52 -2.90 7.73
CA PHE A 42 4.43 -1.80 8.06
C PHE A 42 5.78 -2.32 8.53
N ALA A 43 5.80 -3.28 9.45
CA ALA A 43 7.03 -3.91 9.92
C ALA A 43 7.76 -4.64 8.77
N LEU A 44 7.02 -5.36 7.91
CA LEU A 44 7.60 -6.01 6.73
C LEU A 44 8.17 -4.99 5.74
N ALA A 45 7.47 -3.88 5.48
CA ALA A 45 7.96 -2.85 4.58
C ALA A 45 9.26 -2.25 5.12
N THR A 46 9.34 -1.93 6.42
CA THR A 46 10.58 -1.46 7.04
C THR A 46 11.71 -2.47 6.88
N ASP A 47 11.45 -3.74 7.16
CA ASP A 47 12.45 -4.80 7.03
C ASP A 47 12.97 -4.93 5.58
N LEU A 48 12.07 -4.98 4.60
CA LEU A 48 12.43 -5.04 3.18
C LEU A 48 13.22 -3.81 2.74
N GLN A 49 12.82 -2.61 3.16
CA GLN A 49 13.53 -1.39 2.81
C GLN A 49 14.95 -1.39 3.41
N THR A 50 15.10 -1.78 4.68
CA THR A 50 16.40 -1.76 5.36
C THR A 50 17.34 -2.87 4.91
N ASN A 51 16.83 -4.09 4.74
CA ASN A 51 17.66 -5.28 4.58
C ASN A 51 17.69 -5.84 3.15
N LEU A 52 16.72 -5.52 2.29
CA LEU A 52 16.67 -6.01 0.91
C LEU A 52 16.86 -4.91 -0.13
N PHE A 53 16.26 -3.75 0.06
CA PHE A 53 16.29 -2.65 -0.93
C PHE A 53 17.26 -1.54 -0.55
N ASP A 54 18.35 -1.87 0.14
CA ASP A 54 19.47 -0.95 0.28
C ASP A 54 19.11 0.40 0.94
N SER A 55 18.20 0.37 1.92
CA SER A 55 17.55 1.53 2.55
C SER A 55 16.64 2.34 1.61
N GLY A 56 15.95 1.66 0.70
CA GLY A 56 14.94 2.22 -0.21
C GLY A 56 15.48 2.76 -1.52
N LYS A 57 16.59 2.22 -2.02
CA LYS A 57 17.10 2.54 -3.35
C LYS A 57 16.30 1.78 -4.42
N CYS A 58 16.15 2.41 -5.58
CA CYS A 58 15.63 1.76 -6.78
C CYS A 58 16.83 1.26 -7.59
N ASP A 59 17.31 0.07 -7.24
CA ASP A 59 18.48 -0.58 -7.85
C ASP A 59 18.14 -2.03 -8.23
N GLU A 60 19.14 -2.87 -8.43
CA GLU A 60 19.00 -4.25 -8.92
C GLU A 60 17.99 -5.10 -8.13
N GLU A 61 17.97 -5.05 -6.81
CA GLU A 61 17.04 -5.86 -6.00
C GLU A 61 15.58 -5.48 -6.26
N VAL A 62 15.31 -4.21 -6.58
CA VAL A 62 13.98 -3.74 -6.97
C VAL A 62 13.65 -4.20 -8.39
N HIS A 63 14.60 -4.18 -9.33
CA HIS A 63 14.41 -4.72 -10.67
C HIS A 63 14.10 -6.21 -10.66
N GLU A 64 14.85 -6.99 -9.88
CA GLU A 64 14.65 -8.42 -9.71
C GLU A 64 13.31 -8.73 -9.02
N ALA A 65 12.94 -7.99 -7.97
CA ALA A 65 11.64 -8.14 -7.32
C ALA A 65 10.49 -7.88 -8.31
N LEU A 66 10.61 -6.86 -9.17
CA LEU A 66 9.61 -6.59 -10.20
C LEU A 66 9.53 -7.72 -11.23
N CYS A 67 10.67 -8.20 -11.73
CA CYS A 67 10.73 -9.33 -12.66
C CYS A 67 10.08 -10.59 -12.05
N LEU A 68 10.42 -10.90 -10.79
CA LEU A 68 9.86 -12.01 -10.04
C LEU A 68 8.33 -11.92 -9.93
N THR A 69 7.77 -10.74 -9.62
CA THR A 69 6.30 -10.58 -9.53
C THR A 69 5.59 -10.87 -10.84
N PHE A 70 6.19 -10.49 -11.98
CA PHE A 70 5.65 -10.85 -13.28
C PHE A 70 5.73 -12.36 -13.52
N HIS A 71 6.88 -12.97 -13.25
CA HIS A 71 7.07 -14.41 -13.46
C HIS A 71 6.18 -15.28 -12.56
N ASP A 72 5.89 -14.83 -11.33
CA ASP A 72 4.94 -15.49 -10.42
C ASP A 72 3.51 -15.41 -10.95
N ALA A 73 3.05 -14.21 -11.33
CA ALA A 73 1.68 -14.01 -11.82
C ALA A 73 1.42 -14.62 -13.21
N ALA A 74 2.44 -14.62 -14.08
CA ALA A 74 2.31 -15.09 -15.47
C ALA A 74 2.15 -16.61 -15.59
N GLY A 75 2.38 -17.38 -14.52
CA GLY A 75 2.14 -18.82 -14.49
C GLY A 75 0.67 -19.21 -14.64
N PHE A 76 -0.26 -18.28 -14.38
CA PHE A 76 -1.69 -18.57 -14.47
C PHE A 76 -2.21 -18.63 -15.92
N LEU A 77 -2.68 -19.81 -16.33
CA LEU A 77 -3.28 -20.02 -17.65
C LEU A 77 -4.71 -20.55 -17.55
N LEU A 78 -5.69 -19.73 -17.94
CA LEU A 78 -7.11 -20.07 -17.90
C LEU A 78 -7.46 -21.34 -18.69
N VAL A 79 -6.76 -21.58 -19.81
CA VAL A 79 -6.95 -22.78 -20.62
C VAL A 79 -6.56 -24.06 -19.87
N LEU A 80 -5.47 -24.05 -19.09
CA LEU A 80 -5.07 -25.21 -18.28
C LEU A 80 -6.06 -25.43 -17.13
N ALA A 81 -6.49 -24.36 -16.46
CA ALA A 81 -7.51 -24.43 -15.41
C ALA A 81 -8.82 -25.05 -15.91
N ALA A 82 -9.28 -24.67 -17.11
CA ALA A 82 -10.49 -25.22 -17.73
C ALA A 82 -10.37 -26.71 -18.06
N GLN A 83 -9.14 -27.22 -18.21
CA GLN A 83 -8.84 -28.62 -18.47
C GLN A 83 -8.67 -29.45 -17.18
N GLY A 84 -8.79 -28.83 -16.00
CA GLY A 84 -8.53 -29.47 -14.71
C GLY A 84 -7.04 -29.78 -14.47
N LEU A 85 -6.15 -29.18 -15.28
CA LEU A 85 -4.70 -29.28 -15.11
C LEU A 85 -4.24 -28.24 -14.07
N PRO A 86 -3.13 -28.51 -13.37
CA PRO A 86 -2.55 -27.54 -12.44
C PRO A 86 -2.20 -26.24 -13.17
N VAL A 87 -2.51 -25.12 -12.52
CA VAL A 87 -2.04 -23.77 -12.85
C VAL A 87 -0.99 -23.33 -11.85
#